data_AF-A0ABD0P4I6-F1
#
_entry.id   AF-A0ABD0P4I6-F1
#
_cell.length_a   1.000
_cell.length_b   1.000
_cell.length_c   1.000
_cell.angle_alpha   90.00
_cell.angle_beta   90.00
_cell.angle_gamma   90.00
#
_symmetry.space_group_name_H-M   'P 1'
#
loop_
_entity.id
_entity.type
_entity.pdbx_description
1 polymer ?
#
loop_
_entity_poly.entity_id
_entity_poly.type
_entity_poly.pdbx_seq_one_letter_code
_entity_poly.pdbx_strand_id
1 'polypeptide(L)' 'RDRLYIRLGKHNLLVGENTEQQIKAEKIIPYPRYNDRPHNNDVMLIKLRKPAILN' A
#
# COMPACT_ATOMS: atom_id res chain seq x y z
N ARG A 1 15.45 -0.69 6.97
CA ARG A 1 14.18 -0.03 6.57
C ARG A 1 13.61 -0.83 5.42
N ASP A 2 12.59 -1.62 5.70
CA ASP A 2 12.00 -2.57 4.76
C ASP A 2 11.45 -1.89 3.52
N ARG A 3 11.67 -2.52 2.37
CA ARG A 3 11.23 -2.01 1.07
C ARG A 3 9.79 -2.47 0.83
N LEU A 4 8.81 -1.73 1.35
CA LEU A 4 7.40 -1.99 1.05
C LEU A 4 7.08 -1.64 -0.41
N TYR A 5 6.51 -2.60 -1.14
CA TYR A 5 6.01 -2.42 -2.51
C TYR A 5 4.49 -2.59 -2.53
N ILE A 6 3.81 -1.68 -3.21
CA ILE A 6 2.37 -1.66 -3.41
C ILE A 6 2.13 -2.16 -4.83
N ARG A 7 1.28 -3.19 -4.97
CA ARG A 7 0.87 -3.75 -6.26
C ARG A 7 -0.59 -3.35 -6.51
N LEU A 8 -0.83 -2.61 -7.59
CA LEU A 8 -2.16 -2.18 -8.03
C LEU A 8 -2.54 -2.93 -9.31
N GLY A 9 -3.84 -3.05 -9.59
CA GLY A 9 -4.35 -3.73 -10.79
C GLY A 9 -4.12 -5.24 -10.80
N LYS A 10 -3.86 -5.85 -9.62
CA LYS A 10 -3.75 -7.30 -9.43
C LYS A 10 -5.13 -7.96 -9.46
N HIS A 11 -5.22 -9.09 -10.14
CA HIS A 11 -6.34 -10.03 -9.99
C HIS A 11 -5.85 -11.38 -9.47
N ASN A 12 -4.83 -11.97 -10.09
CA ASN A 12 -4.22 -13.22 -9.62
C ASN A 12 -2.93 -12.98 -8.84
N LEU A 13 -2.87 -13.39 -7.57
CA LEU A 13 -1.71 -13.17 -6.71
C LEU A 13 -0.44 -13.93 -7.14
N LEU A 14 -0.59 -15.04 -7.87
CA LEU A 14 0.50 -15.94 -8.26
C LEU A 14 1.04 -15.70 -9.68
N VAL A 15 0.32 -14.92 -10.50
CA VAL A 15 0.65 -14.69 -11.91
C VAL A 15 1.01 -13.21 -12.11
N GLY A 16 1.98 -12.91 -12.96
CA GLY A 16 2.26 -11.54 -13.40
C GLY A 16 1.37 -11.16 -14.58
N GLU A 17 0.61 -10.08 -14.43
CA GLU A 17 -0.36 -9.57 -15.40
C GLU A 17 0.10 -8.22 -15.96
N ASN A 18 -0.16 -7.96 -17.24
CA ASN A 18 0.30 -6.73 -17.91
C ASN A 18 -0.44 -5.45 -17.45
N THR A 19 -1.54 -5.61 -16.70
CA THR A 19 -2.33 -4.52 -16.12
C THR A 19 -1.75 -4.02 -14.79
N GLU A 20 -0.73 -4.70 -14.26
CA GLU A 20 -0.20 -4.43 -12.92
C GLU A 20 0.72 -3.22 -12.86
N GLN A 21 0.66 -2.53 -11.73
CA GLN A 21 1.61 -1.49 -11.39
C GLN A 21 2.27 -1.82 -10.05
N GLN A 22 3.61 -1.87 -10.02
CA GLN A 22 4.37 -2.01 -8.79
C GLN A 22 5.05 -0.69 -8.43
N ILE A 23 4.69 -0.12 -7.28
CA ILE A 23 5.19 1.18 -6.82
C ILE A 23 5.72 1.04 -5.39
N LYS A 24 6.90 1.57 -5.12
CA LYS A 24 7.49 1.57 -3.78
C LYS A 24 6.76 2.58 -2.88
N ALA A 25 6.57 2.24 -1.60
CA ALA A 25 6.14 3.20 -0.59
C ALA A 25 7.18 4.32 -0.42
N GLU A 26 6.74 5.56 -0.42
CA GLU A 26 7.54 6.72 -0.01
C GLU A 26 7.40 6.97 1.49
N LYS A 27 6.15 6.94 1.99
CA LYS A 27 5.82 7.13 3.40
C LYS A 27 4.73 6.16 3.83
N ILE A 28 4.82 5.70 5.07
CA ILE A 28 3.81 4.91 5.77
C ILE A 28 3.43 5.73 7.00
N ILE A 29 2.16 6.10 7.11
CA ILE A 29 1.64 7.04 8.10
C ILE A 29 0.47 6.37 8.82
N PRO A 30 0.73 5.62 9.91
CA PRO A 30 -0.35 5.07 10.73
C PRO A 30 -1.14 6.20 11.40
N TYR A 31 -2.41 5.97 11.70
CA TYR A 31 -3.20 6.93 12.45
C TYR A 31 -2.56 7.17 13.84
N PRO A 32 -2.37 8.43 14.28
CA PRO A 32 -1.62 8.71 15.52
C PRO A 32 -2.22 8.13 16.80
N ARG A 33 -3.52 7.80 16.82
CA ARG A 33 -4.20 7.18 17.97
C ARG A 33 -4.63 5.75 17.71
N TYR A 34 -3.99 5.08 16.75
CA TYR A 34 -4.13 3.63 16.63
C TYR A 34 -3.75 2.97 17.96
N ASN A 35 -4.52 1.97 18.39
CA ASN A 35 -4.17 1.15 19.54
C ASN A 35 -4.21 -0.33 19.16
N ASP A 36 -3.22 -1.11 19.62
CA ASP A 36 -3.14 -2.54 19.27
C ASP A 36 -4.21 -3.38 19.97
N ARG A 37 -4.85 -2.85 21.02
CA ARG A 37 -5.92 -3.51 21.79
C ARG A 37 -6.87 -2.42 22.29
N PRO A 38 -8.14 -2.33 21.85
CA PRO A 38 -8.95 -3.25 21.03
C PRO A 38 -8.94 -2.97 19.51
N HIS A 39 -7.82 -2.57 18.89
CA HIS A 39 -7.74 -2.21 17.45
C HIS A 39 -8.55 -0.97 17.05
N ASN A 40 -8.72 -0.02 17.97
CA ASN A 40 -9.33 1.25 17.63
C ASN A 40 -8.45 2.01 16.64
N ASN A 41 -9.11 2.63 15.66
CA ASN A 41 -8.48 3.46 14.64
C ASN A 41 -7.44 2.71 13.80
N ASP A 42 -7.72 1.45 13.44
CA ASP A 42 -6.88 0.63 12.55
C ASP A 42 -6.97 1.11 11.10
N VAL A 43 -6.34 2.26 10.83
CA VAL A 43 -6.27 2.89 9.51
C VAL A 43 -4.91 3.56 9.36
N MET A 44 -4.39 3.54 8.13
CA MET A 44 -3.14 4.21 7.78
C MET A 44 -3.19 4.80 6.37
N LEU A 45 -2.35 5.79 6.13
CA LEU A 45 -2.10 6.35 4.81
C LEU A 45 -0.74 5.86 4.29
N ILE A 46 -0.71 5.50 3.01
CA ILE A 46 0.53 5.16 2.31
C ILE A 46 0.71 6.16 1.16
N LYS A 47 1.83 6.89 1.17
CA LYS A 47 2.22 7.73 0.04
C LYS A 47 3.04 6.91 -0.93
N LEU A 48 2.60 6.86 -2.19
CA LEU A 48 3.34 6.21 -3.28
C LEU A 48 4.50 7.09 -3.75
N ARG A 49 5.66 6.47 -4.08
CA ARG A 49 6.85 7.18 -4.58
C ARG A 49 6.65 7.84 -5.95
N LYS A 50 5.66 7.36 -6.72
CA LYS A 50 5.16 7.99 -7.94
C LYS A 50 3.64 7.81 -8.01
N PRO A 51 2.90 8.71 -8.68
CA PRO A 51 1.47 8.53 -8.89
C PRO A 51 1.16 7.19 -9.59
N ALA A 52 0.01 6.61 -9.28
CA ALA A 52 -0.54 5.49 -10.05
C ALA A 52 -1.19 6.03 -11.33
N ILE A 53 -1.16 5.21 -12.39
CA ILE A 53 -1.91 5.48 -13.61
C ILE A 53 -3.33 4.96 -13.40
N LEU A 54 -4.32 5.83 -13.55
CA LEU A 54 -5.74 5.48 -13.53
C LEU A 54 -6.23 5.30 -14.97
N ASN A 55 -7.09 4.30 -15.19
CA ASN A 55 -7.73 4.03 -16.48
C ASN A 55 -9.09 4.72 -16.57
#